data_AF-A5TUM8-F1
#
_entry.id   AF-A5TUM8-F1
#
_cell.length_a   1.000
_cell.length_b   1.000
_cell.length_c   1.000
_cell.angle_alpha   90.00
_cell.angle_beta   90.00
_cell.angle_gamma   90.00
#
_symmetry.space_group_name_H-M   'P 1'
#
loop_
_entity.id
_entity.type
_entity.pdbx_description
1 polymer ?
#
loop_
_entity_poly.entity_id
_entity_poly.type
_entity_poly.pdbx_seq_one_letter_code
_entity_poly.pdbx_strand_id
1 'polypeptide(L)'
;MKDLYNDIYSKLPEEKKKEILKNLAKKYNMEILRFETFSKYSKSTFTAVFKYRESEFVFIPGDIVILGYEGFPKNLSNESLEQLKYFSENPNEFLEEYIRENFSKVRKVTIKPMLVERDLQTVAWKKSNLEELKEYDSNLLKDYNEFKSSDYNSLTLDETARFTKIENKIEIELYDYITYDELCENIKHDGFSLPNLDEWEYLCGGGCRTLFPWGDDIDYNMNLFYYTKKGNKYDLEEPNFFGLSIAYDPYKMEIIEADELTFKGGDGGCNICGGFGEFLGYLSCSPYYIQKPIGAINIVDDCIVNEYDDELDGDFNFYRRIIRIEE
;
A
#
# COMPACT_ATOMS: atom_id res chain seq x y z
N MET A 1 10.41 22.09 -14.54
CA MET A 1 10.91 20.77 -14.10
C MET A 1 11.74 20.86 -12.83
N LYS A 2 12.83 21.64 -12.74
CA LYS A 2 13.61 21.79 -11.48
C LYS A 2 12.75 22.17 -10.28
N ASP A 3 11.78 23.06 -10.48
CA ASP A 3 10.83 23.50 -9.47
C ASP A 3 9.90 22.40 -8.93
N LEU A 4 9.90 21.20 -9.53
CA LEU A 4 9.15 20.02 -9.09
C LEU A 4 9.96 19.10 -8.15
N TYR A 5 11.24 19.39 -7.93
CA TYR A 5 12.07 18.66 -6.97
C TYR A 5 12.01 19.30 -5.61
N ASN A 6 11.99 18.50 -4.56
CA ASN A 6 11.66 18.89 -3.19
C ASN A 6 12.61 19.95 -2.61
N ASP A 7 13.90 19.90 -2.97
CA ASP A 7 14.92 20.88 -2.57
C ASP A 7 14.59 22.32 -3.02
N ILE A 8 13.83 22.47 -4.10
CA ILE A 8 13.33 23.73 -4.65
C ILE A 8 11.85 23.91 -4.29
N TYR A 9 11.01 22.93 -4.62
CA TYR A 9 9.55 22.97 -4.46
C TYR A 9 9.15 23.37 -3.05
N SER A 10 9.76 22.77 -2.01
CA SER A 10 9.44 23.06 -0.60
C SER A 10 9.58 24.55 -0.25
N LYS A 11 10.52 25.26 -0.89
CA LYS A 11 10.85 26.68 -0.65
C LYS A 11 10.04 27.66 -1.50
N LEU A 12 9.27 27.17 -2.49
CA LEU A 12 8.46 28.04 -3.32
C LEU A 12 7.30 28.66 -2.52
N PRO A 13 6.94 29.93 -2.82
CA PRO A 13 5.69 30.52 -2.31
C PRO A 13 4.48 29.68 -2.70
N GLU A 14 3.47 29.63 -1.84
CA GLU A 14 2.26 28.84 -2.05
C GLU A 14 1.56 29.16 -3.39
N GLU A 15 1.52 30.44 -3.78
CA GLU A 15 0.92 30.85 -5.06
C GLU A 15 1.66 30.26 -6.27
N LYS A 16 2.99 30.10 -6.19
CA LYS A 16 3.76 29.42 -7.24
C LYS A 16 3.52 27.91 -7.25
N LYS A 17 3.38 27.29 -6.07
CA LYS A 17 2.97 25.87 -5.97
C LYS A 17 1.59 25.66 -6.58
N LYS A 18 0.61 26.51 -6.28
CA LYS A 18 -0.74 26.45 -6.89
C LYS A 18 -0.70 26.60 -8.40
N GLU A 19 0.12 27.51 -8.94
CA GLU A 19 0.31 27.67 -10.39
C GLU A 19 0.84 26.38 -11.03
N ILE A 20 1.87 25.78 -10.44
CA ILE A 20 2.43 24.49 -10.88
C ILE A 20 1.36 23.38 -10.86
N LEU A 21 0.65 23.23 -9.75
CA LEU A 21 -0.37 22.19 -9.58
C LEU A 21 -1.54 22.37 -10.57
N LYS A 22 -1.97 23.60 -10.83
CA LYS A 22 -2.98 23.91 -11.88
C LYS A 22 -2.50 23.51 -13.28
N ASN A 23 -1.22 23.74 -13.58
CA ASN A 23 -0.64 23.33 -14.86
C ASN A 23 -0.57 21.80 -14.99
N LEU A 24 -0.23 21.09 -13.91
CA LEU A 24 -0.25 19.62 -13.87
C LEU A 24 -1.66 19.06 -14.07
N ALA A 25 -2.66 19.59 -13.36
CA ALA A 25 -4.07 19.24 -13.55
C ALA A 25 -4.50 19.37 -15.02
N LYS A 26 -4.14 20.49 -15.67
CA LYS A 26 -4.43 20.69 -17.09
C LYS A 26 -3.67 19.72 -18.01
N LYS A 27 -2.38 19.47 -17.74
CA LYS A 27 -1.53 18.56 -18.54
C LYS A 27 -2.08 17.13 -18.53
N TYR A 28 -2.54 16.65 -17.38
CA TYR A 28 -2.99 15.27 -17.17
C TYR A 28 -4.52 15.11 -17.15
N ASN A 29 -5.27 16.14 -17.56
CA ASN A 29 -6.73 16.15 -17.61
C ASN A 29 -7.38 15.71 -16.28
N MET A 30 -6.90 16.27 -15.18
CA MET A 30 -7.42 16.04 -13.83
C MET A 30 -8.10 17.30 -13.27
N GLU A 31 -9.13 17.11 -12.47
CA GLU A 31 -9.77 18.20 -11.72
C GLU A 31 -9.04 18.43 -10.40
N ILE A 32 -8.86 19.69 -9.95
CA ILE A 32 -8.37 19.96 -8.59
C ILE A 32 -9.56 20.06 -7.67
N LEU A 33 -9.67 19.15 -6.70
CA LEU A 33 -10.69 19.20 -5.66
C LEU A 33 -10.34 20.25 -4.60
N ARG A 34 -9.09 20.24 -4.14
CA ARG A 34 -8.58 21.17 -3.13
C ARG A 34 -7.06 21.24 -3.12
N PHE A 35 -6.53 22.32 -2.56
CA PHE A 35 -5.12 22.44 -2.17
C PHE A 35 -5.02 22.14 -0.67
N GLU A 36 -4.01 21.37 -0.27
CA GLU A 36 -3.89 20.88 1.10
C GLU A 36 -2.42 20.71 1.49
N THR A 37 -2.12 20.90 2.78
CA THR A 37 -0.83 20.51 3.37
C THR A 37 -1.03 19.24 4.18
N PHE A 38 -0.53 18.12 3.68
CA PHE A 38 -0.49 16.88 4.46
C PHE A 38 0.71 16.91 5.39
N SER A 39 0.51 16.49 6.65
CA SER A 39 1.55 16.48 7.66
C SER A 39 1.44 15.24 8.53
N LYS A 40 2.50 14.45 8.61
CA LYS A 40 2.61 13.27 9.47
C LYS A 40 4.09 12.97 9.74
N TYR A 41 4.39 12.35 10.87
CA TYR A 41 5.77 11.91 11.20
C TYR A 41 6.82 13.03 11.09
N SER A 42 6.46 14.24 11.55
CA SER A 42 7.29 15.46 11.48
C SER A 42 7.72 15.90 10.07
N LYS A 43 7.02 15.42 9.03
CA LYS A 43 7.17 15.84 7.63
C LYS A 43 5.88 16.48 7.14
N SER A 44 5.98 17.37 6.16
CA SER A 44 4.83 18.06 5.57
C SER A 44 5.03 18.36 4.09
N THR A 45 3.98 18.22 3.29
CA THR A 45 3.99 18.56 1.86
C THR A 45 2.73 19.33 1.48
N PHE A 46 2.90 20.50 0.86
CA PHE A 46 1.80 21.23 0.22
C PHE A 46 1.58 20.69 -1.20
N THR A 47 0.38 20.20 -1.48
CA THR A 47 0.01 19.62 -2.77
C THR A 47 -1.45 19.95 -3.11
N ALA A 48 -1.96 19.36 -4.19
CA ALA A 48 -3.39 19.35 -4.50
C ALA A 48 -3.89 17.91 -4.49
N VAL A 49 -5.15 17.75 -4.08
CA VAL A 49 -5.90 16.52 -4.31
C VAL A 49 -6.59 16.67 -5.66
N PHE A 50 -6.14 15.86 -6.61
CA PHE A 50 -6.63 15.79 -7.97
C PHE A 50 -7.67 14.68 -8.07
N LYS A 51 -8.72 14.88 -8.88
CA LYS A 51 -9.68 13.84 -9.25
C LYS A 51 -9.45 13.41 -10.68
N TYR A 52 -9.35 12.09 -10.88
CA TYR A 52 -9.33 11.44 -12.17
C TYR A 52 -10.34 10.27 -12.15
N ARG A 53 -11.45 10.44 -12.87
CA ARG A 53 -12.61 9.52 -12.78
C ARG A 53 -13.05 9.37 -11.31
N GLU A 54 -13.08 8.16 -10.77
CA GLU A 54 -13.48 7.86 -9.39
C GLU A 54 -12.29 7.91 -8.39
N SER A 55 -11.08 8.17 -8.87
CA SER A 55 -9.86 8.10 -8.06
C SER A 55 -9.31 9.48 -7.72
N GLU A 56 -8.67 9.56 -6.55
CA GLU A 56 -7.94 10.74 -6.12
C GLU A 56 -6.41 10.54 -6.24
N PHE A 57 -5.73 11.58 -6.74
CA PHE A 57 -4.28 11.63 -6.88
C PHE A 57 -3.70 12.82 -6.11
N VAL A 58 -2.43 12.75 -5.76
CA VAL A 58 -1.63 13.86 -5.22
C VAL A 58 -0.36 14.03 -6.05
N PHE A 59 0.14 15.27 -6.11
CA PHE A 59 1.48 15.52 -6.63
C PHE A 59 2.52 15.30 -5.52
N ILE A 60 3.55 14.54 -5.86
CA ILE A 60 4.70 14.27 -4.98
C ILE A 60 5.96 14.79 -5.68
N PRO A 61 6.72 15.69 -5.04
CA PRO A 61 7.93 16.22 -5.63
C PRO A 61 9.01 15.14 -5.76
N GLY A 62 9.84 15.24 -6.80
CA GLY A 62 11.02 14.39 -6.93
C GLY A 62 12.08 14.75 -5.89
N ASP A 63 13.04 13.88 -5.62
CA ASP A 63 14.09 14.14 -4.65
C ASP A 63 15.33 13.26 -4.87
N ILE A 64 16.45 13.61 -4.26
CA ILE A 64 17.64 12.76 -4.16
C ILE A 64 17.75 12.26 -2.73
N VAL A 65 17.43 10.98 -2.52
CA VAL A 65 17.28 10.38 -1.19
C VAL A 65 18.20 9.18 -1.00
N ILE A 66 18.39 8.81 0.27
CA ILE A 66 19.07 7.57 0.64
C ILE A 66 18.01 6.60 1.19
N LEU A 67 17.72 5.55 0.43
CA LEU A 67 16.75 4.51 0.75
C LEU A 67 17.42 3.26 1.33
N GLY A 68 16.62 2.30 1.77
CA GLY A 68 17.06 1.07 2.43
C GLY A 68 17.43 1.27 3.89
N TYR A 69 17.55 0.16 4.62
CA TYR A 69 17.90 0.19 6.04
C TYR A 69 18.89 -0.92 6.36
N GLU A 70 20.02 -0.54 6.95
CA GLU A 70 21.07 -1.44 7.40
C GLU A 70 21.48 -0.99 8.79
N GLY A 71 21.48 -1.93 9.74
CA GLY A 71 21.94 -1.70 11.10
C GLY A 71 20.92 -2.09 12.14
N PHE A 72 21.34 -1.89 13.39
CA PHE A 72 20.57 -2.23 14.56
C PHE A 72 19.66 -1.06 14.97
N PRO A 73 18.33 -1.26 15.11
CA PRO A 73 17.40 -0.23 15.58
C PRO A 73 17.79 0.25 16.97
N LYS A 74 17.81 1.56 17.15
CA LYS A 74 18.26 2.15 18.42
C LYS A 74 17.08 2.35 19.36
N ASN A 75 17.26 1.98 20.62
CA ASN A 75 16.33 2.26 21.72
C ASN A 75 14.94 1.63 21.56
N LEU A 76 14.87 0.37 21.15
CA LEU A 76 13.63 -0.40 21.27
C LEU A 76 13.14 -0.41 22.72
N SER A 77 11.83 -0.27 22.88
CA SER A 77 11.13 -0.39 24.16
C SER A 77 11.26 -1.79 24.74
N ASN A 78 11.03 -1.91 26.06
CA ASN A 78 11.01 -3.22 26.72
C ASN A 78 9.87 -4.08 26.17
N GLU A 79 8.76 -3.45 25.78
CA GLU A 79 7.60 -4.07 25.17
C GLU A 79 7.96 -4.74 23.84
N SER A 80 8.66 -4.04 22.93
CA SER A 80 9.14 -4.65 21.67
C SER A 80 10.15 -5.76 21.90
N LEU A 81 11.10 -5.53 22.81
CA LEU A 81 12.10 -6.55 23.15
C LEU A 81 11.47 -7.81 23.74
N GLU A 82 10.42 -7.69 24.55
CA GLU A 82 9.69 -8.83 25.10
C GLU A 82 8.98 -9.65 24.02
N GLN A 83 8.34 -9.00 23.04
CA GLN A 83 7.71 -9.69 21.90
C GLN A 83 8.73 -10.51 21.09
N LEU A 84 9.94 -9.96 20.92
CA LEU A 84 11.01 -10.61 20.16
C LEU A 84 11.66 -11.79 20.91
N LYS A 85 11.51 -11.90 22.24
CA LYS A 85 12.05 -13.04 23.02
C LYS A 85 11.43 -14.38 22.64
N TYR A 86 10.27 -14.37 21.99
CA TYR A 86 9.66 -15.57 21.42
C TYR A 86 10.59 -16.25 20.40
N PHE A 87 11.39 -15.48 19.65
CA PHE A 87 12.23 -15.98 18.57
C PHE A 87 13.67 -16.26 19.00
N SER A 88 14.16 -15.58 20.03
CA SER A 88 15.54 -15.74 20.49
C SER A 88 15.73 -15.24 21.93
N GLU A 89 16.60 -15.90 22.68
CA GLU A 89 17.07 -15.39 23.99
C GLU A 89 17.85 -14.07 23.84
N ASN A 90 18.35 -13.77 22.64
CA ASN A 90 18.95 -12.49 22.27
C ASN A 90 18.10 -11.78 21.19
N PRO A 91 17.03 -11.06 21.58
CA PRO A 91 16.16 -10.30 20.68
C PRO A 91 16.89 -9.40 19.68
N ASN A 92 18.00 -8.81 20.11
CA ASN A 92 18.73 -7.84 19.31
C ASN A 92 19.45 -8.48 18.13
N GLU A 93 20.07 -9.63 18.38
CA GLU A 93 20.78 -10.41 17.36
C GLU A 93 19.80 -11.00 16.35
N PHE A 94 18.67 -11.55 16.83
CA PHE A 94 17.58 -11.99 15.96
C PHE A 94 17.11 -10.87 15.04
N LEU A 95 16.83 -9.68 15.59
CA LEU A 95 16.32 -8.58 14.79
C LEU A 95 17.35 -8.05 13.79
N GLU A 96 18.63 -8.01 14.15
CA GLU A 96 19.70 -7.62 13.23
C GLU A 96 19.79 -8.59 12.04
N GLU A 97 19.73 -9.89 12.29
CA GLU A 97 19.68 -10.91 11.25
C GLU A 97 18.41 -10.79 10.39
N TYR A 98 17.26 -10.65 11.03
CA TYR A 98 15.97 -10.50 10.37
C TYR A 98 15.96 -9.27 9.43
N ILE A 99 16.49 -8.14 9.87
CA ILE A 99 16.64 -6.93 9.04
C ILE A 99 17.61 -7.18 7.89
N ARG A 100 18.76 -7.81 8.16
CA ARG A 100 19.76 -8.10 7.13
C ARG A 100 19.19 -8.93 5.98
N GLU A 101 18.25 -9.83 6.27
CA GLU A 101 17.64 -10.74 5.31
C GLU A 101 16.41 -10.17 4.60
N ASN A 102 15.63 -9.34 5.28
CA ASN A 102 14.30 -8.90 4.83
C ASN A 102 14.21 -7.39 4.60
N PHE A 103 15.30 -6.64 4.56
CA PHE A 103 15.27 -5.20 4.27
C PHE A 103 16.15 -4.83 3.08
N SER A 104 15.67 -3.85 2.32
CA SER A 104 16.38 -3.26 1.19
C SER A 104 17.72 -2.66 1.62
N LYS A 105 18.74 -2.91 0.80
CA LYS A 105 20.09 -2.37 1.01
C LYS A 105 20.14 -0.87 0.83
N VAL A 106 21.09 -0.25 1.55
CA VAL A 106 21.24 1.20 1.58
C VAL A 106 21.77 1.70 0.24
N ARG A 107 21.06 2.62 -0.38
CA ARG A 107 21.40 3.16 -1.70
C ARG A 107 20.94 4.59 -1.87
N LYS A 108 21.71 5.37 -2.62
CA LYS A 108 21.35 6.74 -3.02
C LYS A 108 20.67 6.71 -4.37
N VAL A 109 19.49 7.30 -4.47
CA VAL A 109 18.65 7.27 -5.68
C VAL A 109 18.11 8.66 -6.00
N THR A 110 17.74 8.87 -7.26
CA THR A 110 17.04 10.07 -7.71
C THR A 110 15.62 9.68 -8.09
N ILE A 111 14.65 10.16 -7.31
CA ILE A 111 13.23 9.95 -7.55
C ILE A 111 12.71 11.09 -8.44
N LYS A 112 11.98 10.74 -9.50
CA LYS A 112 11.34 11.74 -10.37
C LYS A 112 10.05 12.26 -9.71
N PRO A 113 9.66 13.53 -9.98
CA PRO A 113 8.34 14.01 -9.59
C PRO A 113 7.23 13.19 -10.24
N MET A 114 6.13 12.99 -9.52
CA MET A 114 5.03 12.12 -9.99
C MET A 114 3.67 12.55 -9.45
N LEU A 115 2.62 12.14 -10.15
CA LEU A 115 1.25 12.08 -9.60
C LEU A 115 1.02 10.67 -9.08
N VAL A 116 0.45 10.52 -7.89
CA VAL A 116 0.30 9.23 -7.22
C VAL A 116 -1.11 9.09 -6.69
N GLU A 117 -1.72 7.95 -6.96
CA GLU A 117 -3.03 7.60 -6.44
C GLU A 117 -2.99 7.45 -4.92
N ARG A 118 -3.93 8.11 -4.24
CA ARG A 118 -3.93 8.23 -2.77
C ARG A 118 -4.21 6.91 -2.08
N ASP A 119 -5.23 6.21 -2.57
CA ASP A 119 -5.77 4.99 -1.97
C ASP A 119 -5.49 3.78 -2.87
N LEU A 120 -5.33 2.62 -2.25
CA LEU A 120 -5.09 1.37 -2.95
C LEU A 120 -6.26 1.00 -3.86
N GLN A 121 -5.95 0.46 -5.03
CA GLN A 121 -6.88 -0.22 -5.92
C GLN A 121 -6.87 -1.71 -5.63
N THR A 122 -8.03 -2.34 -5.74
CA THR A 122 -8.18 -3.81 -5.72
C THR A 122 -7.80 -4.39 -7.07
N VAL A 123 -7.24 -5.59 -7.06
CA VAL A 123 -7.07 -6.42 -8.24
C VAL A 123 -8.17 -7.48 -8.30
N ALA A 124 -8.38 -8.08 -9.48
CA ALA A 124 -9.31 -9.17 -9.74
C ALA A 124 -10.81 -8.92 -9.40
N TRP A 125 -11.18 -7.76 -8.86
CA TRP A 125 -12.57 -7.41 -8.56
C TRP A 125 -13.09 -6.37 -9.54
N LYS A 126 -14.11 -6.75 -10.32
CA LYS A 126 -14.72 -5.89 -11.33
C LYS A 126 -16.13 -5.49 -10.92
N LYS A 127 -16.39 -4.18 -10.88
CA LYS A 127 -17.75 -3.64 -10.72
C LYS A 127 -18.69 -4.21 -11.79
N SER A 128 -19.85 -4.67 -11.36
CA SER A 128 -20.79 -5.43 -12.16
C SER A 128 -22.24 -5.02 -11.86
N ASN A 129 -23.19 -5.67 -12.53
CA ASN A 129 -24.62 -5.46 -12.36
C ASN A 129 -25.41 -6.78 -12.31
N LEU A 130 -26.72 -6.71 -12.06
CA LEU A 130 -27.57 -7.90 -11.91
C LEU A 130 -27.72 -8.74 -13.17
N GLU A 131 -27.54 -8.17 -14.36
CA GLU A 131 -27.57 -8.93 -15.62
C GLU A 131 -26.27 -9.71 -15.77
N GLU A 132 -25.12 -9.02 -15.62
CA GLU A 132 -23.79 -9.63 -15.64
C GLU A 132 -23.61 -10.71 -14.56
N LEU A 133 -24.13 -10.50 -13.35
CA LEU A 133 -24.15 -11.51 -12.27
C LEU A 133 -24.83 -12.82 -12.72
N LYS A 134 -25.96 -12.73 -13.42
CA LYS A 134 -26.70 -13.90 -13.89
C LYS A 134 -26.00 -14.61 -15.04
N GLU A 135 -25.33 -13.86 -15.90
CA GLU A 135 -24.52 -14.39 -16.99
C GLU A 135 -23.27 -15.10 -16.46
N TYR A 136 -22.67 -14.56 -15.39
CA TYR A 136 -21.52 -15.16 -14.71
C TYR A 136 -21.87 -16.48 -14.04
N ASP A 137 -22.83 -16.47 -13.10
CA ASP A 137 -23.44 -17.69 -12.57
C ASP A 137 -24.85 -17.39 -12.05
N SER A 138 -25.84 -17.98 -12.72
CA SER A 138 -27.26 -17.85 -12.36
C SER A 138 -27.60 -18.25 -10.92
N ASN A 139 -26.79 -19.10 -10.27
CA ASN A 139 -26.99 -19.50 -8.87
C ASN A 139 -26.71 -18.34 -7.90
N LEU A 140 -25.83 -17.40 -8.24
CA LEU A 140 -25.48 -16.25 -7.40
C LEU A 140 -26.67 -15.31 -7.17
N LEU A 141 -27.72 -15.41 -8.00
CA LEU A 141 -28.95 -14.68 -7.76
C LEU A 141 -29.63 -15.11 -6.44
N LYS A 142 -29.44 -16.36 -6.03
CA LYS A 142 -29.92 -16.85 -4.73
C LYS A 142 -29.17 -16.15 -3.61
N ASP A 143 -27.84 -16.17 -3.63
CA ASP A 143 -26.98 -15.55 -2.61
C ASP A 143 -27.23 -14.04 -2.53
N TYR A 144 -27.36 -13.36 -3.68
CA TYR A 144 -27.72 -11.94 -3.74
C TYR A 144 -29.06 -11.65 -3.04
N ASN A 145 -30.09 -12.46 -3.28
CA ASN A 145 -31.42 -12.24 -2.68
C ASN A 145 -31.44 -12.54 -1.17
N GLU A 146 -30.70 -13.57 -0.74
CA GLU A 146 -30.51 -13.89 0.68
C GLU A 146 -29.76 -12.75 1.39
N PHE A 147 -28.64 -12.29 0.81
CA PHE A 147 -27.87 -11.16 1.33
C PHE A 147 -28.70 -9.87 1.38
N LYS A 148 -29.44 -9.56 0.32
CA LYS A 148 -30.32 -8.39 0.24
C LYS A 148 -31.34 -8.35 1.38
N SER A 149 -31.82 -9.51 1.82
CA SER A 149 -32.80 -9.65 2.89
C SER A 149 -32.17 -9.76 4.29
N SER A 150 -30.85 -9.92 4.37
CA SER A 150 -30.10 -10.04 5.64
C SER A 150 -29.83 -8.69 6.30
N ASP A 151 -29.35 -8.72 7.55
CA ASP A 151 -28.88 -7.53 8.27
C ASP A 151 -27.38 -7.26 8.05
N TYR A 152 -26.69 -8.07 7.25
CA TYR A 152 -25.27 -7.85 6.93
C TYR A 152 -25.09 -6.68 5.96
N ASN A 153 -23.99 -5.93 6.14
CA ASN A 153 -23.63 -4.82 5.26
C ASN A 153 -22.80 -5.26 4.04
N SER A 154 -22.11 -6.39 4.13
CA SER A 154 -21.33 -6.96 3.03
C SER A 154 -21.36 -8.49 3.05
N LEU A 155 -21.17 -9.11 1.89
CA LEU A 155 -20.94 -10.53 1.70
C LEU A 155 -19.86 -10.71 0.63
N THR A 156 -18.80 -11.45 0.96
CA THR A 156 -17.77 -11.88 0.02
C THR A 156 -17.91 -13.38 -0.19
N LEU A 157 -18.12 -13.79 -1.43
CA LEU A 157 -18.02 -15.17 -1.87
C LEU A 157 -16.66 -15.36 -2.51
N ASP A 158 -15.91 -16.30 -1.96
CA ASP A 158 -14.51 -16.61 -2.30
C ASP A 158 -14.31 -16.70 -3.81
N GLU A 159 -13.41 -15.85 -4.34
CA GLU A 159 -13.04 -15.77 -5.76
C GLU A 159 -14.24 -15.78 -6.75
N THR A 160 -15.38 -15.25 -6.31
CA THR A 160 -16.64 -15.35 -7.07
C THR A 160 -17.36 -14.02 -7.17
N ALA A 161 -17.87 -13.49 -6.05
CA ALA A 161 -18.67 -12.28 -6.05
C ALA A 161 -18.64 -11.56 -4.69
N ARG A 162 -18.67 -10.23 -4.72
CA ARG A 162 -18.88 -9.38 -3.54
C ARG A 162 -20.17 -8.59 -3.68
N PHE A 163 -20.88 -8.47 -2.58
CA PHE A 163 -22.08 -7.65 -2.45
C PHE A 163 -21.91 -6.70 -1.27
N THR A 164 -22.08 -5.39 -1.51
CA THR A 164 -21.95 -4.37 -0.46
C THR A 164 -23.17 -3.46 -0.46
N LYS A 165 -23.83 -3.31 0.69
CA LYS A 165 -24.93 -2.37 0.86
C LYS A 165 -24.38 -0.97 1.06
N ILE A 166 -24.68 -0.09 0.12
CA ILE A 166 -24.33 1.33 0.18
C ILE A 166 -25.64 2.11 0.11
N GLU A 167 -25.98 2.74 1.24
CA GLU A 167 -27.24 3.44 1.44
C GLU A 167 -28.46 2.55 1.10
N ASN A 168 -29.10 2.80 -0.05
CA ASN A 168 -30.30 2.10 -0.52
C ASN A 168 -30.01 1.17 -1.72
N LYS A 169 -28.74 0.93 -2.06
CA LYS A 169 -28.32 0.10 -3.19
C LYS A 169 -27.38 -1.01 -2.72
N ILE A 170 -27.26 -2.04 -3.55
CA ILE A 170 -26.25 -3.08 -3.41
C ILE A 170 -25.30 -2.92 -4.59
N GLU A 171 -24.03 -2.65 -4.30
CA GLU A 171 -22.96 -2.77 -5.28
C GLU A 171 -22.59 -4.25 -5.44
N ILE A 172 -22.34 -4.65 -6.69
CA ILE A 172 -21.97 -6.00 -7.07
C ILE A 172 -20.58 -5.91 -7.69
N GLU A 173 -19.67 -6.75 -7.23
CA GLU A 173 -18.37 -6.97 -7.86
C GLU A 173 -18.23 -8.46 -8.17
N LEU A 174 -17.71 -8.79 -9.33
CA LEU A 174 -17.42 -10.16 -9.74
C LEU A 174 -15.91 -10.37 -9.77
N TYR A 175 -15.49 -11.59 -9.47
CA TYR A 175 -14.09 -11.97 -9.60
C TYR A 175 -13.73 -12.17 -11.07
N ASP A 176 -12.59 -11.62 -11.47
CA ASP A 176 -12.04 -11.65 -12.82
C ASP A 176 -10.54 -11.90 -12.68
N TYR A 177 -10.14 -13.16 -12.83
CA TYR A 177 -8.75 -13.60 -12.70
C TYR A 177 -7.86 -12.78 -13.63
N ILE A 178 -6.73 -12.32 -13.09
CA ILE A 178 -5.77 -11.52 -13.84
C ILE A 178 -4.36 -11.84 -13.36
N THR A 179 -3.45 -12.00 -14.31
CA THR A 179 -2.03 -12.21 -14.04
C THR A 179 -1.29 -10.90 -13.80
N TYR A 180 -0.08 -10.97 -13.22
CA TYR A 180 0.78 -9.79 -13.06
C TYR A 180 1.05 -9.05 -14.38
N ASP A 181 1.33 -9.79 -15.44
CA ASP A 181 1.64 -9.22 -16.75
C ASP A 181 0.43 -8.51 -17.37
N GLU A 182 -0.75 -9.15 -17.32
CA GLU A 182 -2.00 -8.54 -17.79
C GLU A 182 -2.35 -7.28 -17.00
N LEU A 183 -2.17 -7.28 -15.67
CA LEU A 183 -2.34 -6.09 -14.84
C LEU A 183 -1.41 -4.97 -15.29
N CYS A 184 -0.12 -5.27 -15.48
CA CYS A 184 0.87 -4.30 -15.93
C CYS A 184 0.55 -3.73 -17.31
N GLU A 185 0.12 -4.56 -18.26
CA GLU A 185 -0.30 -4.14 -19.59
C GLU A 185 -1.53 -3.23 -19.54
N ASN A 186 -2.55 -3.59 -18.75
CA ASN A 186 -3.77 -2.80 -18.58
C ASN A 186 -3.47 -1.42 -17.96
N ILE A 187 -2.64 -1.36 -16.93
CA ILE A 187 -2.22 -0.11 -16.29
C ILE A 187 -1.45 0.78 -17.28
N LYS A 188 -0.54 0.20 -18.06
CA LYS A 188 0.24 0.91 -19.10
C LYS A 188 -0.66 1.41 -20.22
N HIS A 189 -1.61 0.60 -20.69
CA HIS A 189 -2.59 0.98 -21.70
C HIS A 189 -3.40 2.21 -21.27
N ASP A 190 -3.77 2.29 -20.00
CA ASP A 190 -4.49 3.43 -19.43
C ASP A 190 -3.61 4.67 -19.15
N GLY A 191 -2.32 4.62 -19.51
CA GLY A 191 -1.38 5.74 -19.38
C GLY A 191 -0.79 5.90 -17.97
N PHE A 192 -0.84 4.85 -17.16
CA PHE A 192 -0.28 4.80 -15.82
C PHE A 192 0.90 3.83 -15.73
N SER A 193 1.52 3.76 -14.55
CA SER A 193 2.49 2.72 -14.19
C SER A 193 2.31 2.33 -12.74
N LEU A 194 2.88 1.20 -12.34
CA LEU A 194 3.09 0.85 -10.94
C LEU A 194 4.34 1.59 -10.42
N PRO A 195 4.42 1.93 -9.12
CA PRO A 195 5.67 2.39 -8.54
C PRO A 195 6.70 1.27 -8.58
N ASN A 196 7.95 1.57 -8.93
CA ASN A 196 9.04 0.61 -8.72
C ASN A 196 9.48 0.59 -7.24
N LEU A 197 10.44 -0.27 -6.89
CA LEU A 197 10.95 -0.39 -5.52
C LEU A 197 11.38 0.97 -4.93
N ASP A 198 12.25 1.72 -5.60
CA ASP A 198 12.77 3.00 -5.09
C ASP A 198 11.65 4.02 -4.88
N GLU A 199 10.72 4.08 -5.83
CA GLU A 199 9.56 4.97 -5.77
C GLU A 199 8.66 4.58 -4.60
N TRP A 200 8.26 3.32 -4.46
CA TRP A 200 7.39 2.86 -3.38
C TRP A 200 7.99 3.14 -1.99
N GLU A 201 9.28 2.85 -1.80
CA GLU A 201 9.99 3.14 -0.54
C GLU A 201 10.03 4.65 -0.23
N TYR A 202 10.18 5.49 -1.27
CA TYR A 202 10.08 6.93 -1.13
C TYR A 202 8.65 7.39 -0.80
N LEU A 203 7.63 6.84 -1.46
CA LEU A 203 6.22 7.16 -1.20
C LEU A 203 5.81 6.82 0.23
N CYS A 204 6.33 5.72 0.77
CA CYS A 204 6.05 5.28 2.14
C CYS A 204 6.84 6.08 3.18
N GLY A 205 8.18 6.16 3.02
CA GLY A 205 9.08 6.68 4.05
C GLY A 205 9.61 8.10 3.83
N GLY A 206 9.51 8.62 2.60
CA GLY A 206 10.07 9.93 2.22
C GLY A 206 11.56 10.04 2.51
N GLY A 207 12.30 8.93 2.32
CA GLY A 207 13.73 8.83 2.64
C GLY A 207 14.07 8.80 4.14
N CYS A 208 13.18 8.34 5.01
CA CYS A 208 13.51 8.13 6.43
C CYS A 208 14.69 7.17 6.60
N ARG A 209 15.43 7.28 7.70
CA ARG A 209 16.61 6.42 7.98
C ARG A 209 16.39 5.54 9.21
N THR A 210 15.14 5.15 9.39
CA THR A 210 14.57 4.44 10.54
C THR A 210 13.70 3.28 10.06
N LEU A 211 13.38 2.33 10.94
CA LEU A 211 12.51 1.19 10.58
C LEU A 211 11.14 1.65 10.08
N PHE A 212 10.51 2.62 10.74
CA PHE A 212 9.25 3.22 10.32
C PHE A 212 9.46 4.70 9.99
N PRO A 213 8.53 5.34 9.27
CA PRO A 213 8.62 6.78 9.00
C PRO A 213 8.69 7.64 10.27
N TRP A 214 8.21 7.13 11.41
CA TRP A 214 8.21 7.82 12.72
C TRP A 214 9.37 7.45 13.65
N GLY A 215 10.09 6.35 13.42
CA GLY A 215 11.14 5.90 14.33
C GLY A 215 11.52 4.44 14.16
N ASP A 216 12.43 3.96 14.99
CA ASP A 216 12.93 2.57 14.98
C ASP A 216 12.07 1.61 15.81
N ASP A 217 11.04 2.12 16.50
CA ASP A 217 10.13 1.31 17.29
C ASP A 217 8.67 1.52 16.84
N ILE A 218 7.82 0.55 17.13
CA ILE A 218 6.37 0.72 16.99
C ILE A 218 5.91 1.75 18.05
N ASP A 219 5.03 2.66 17.65
CA ASP A 219 4.42 3.57 18.62
C ASP A 219 3.19 2.89 19.25
N TYR A 220 3.39 2.28 20.41
CA TYR A 220 2.35 1.61 21.20
C TYR A 220 1.17 2.50 21.64
N ASN A 221 1.25 3.81 21.41
CA ASN A 221 0.11 4.71 21.63
C ASN A 221 -0.85 4.77 20.42
N MET A 222 -0.41 4.29 19.25
CA MET A 222 -1.21 4.29 18.03
C MET A 222 -2.41 3.34 18.15
N ASN A 223 -3.50 3.75 17.54
CA ASN A 223 -4.68 2.96 17.27
C ASN A 223 -4.41 2.06 16.04
N LEU A 224 -3.86 0.88 16.29
CA LEU A 224 -3.55 -0.13 15.26
C LEU A 224 -4.72 -1.11 15.03
N PHE A 225 -5.14 -1.31 13.79
CA PHE A 225 -6.35 -2.06 13.41
C PHE A 225 -6.50 -3.41 14.13
N TYR A 226 -5.47 -4.24 14.07
CA TYR A 226 -5.48 -5.61 14.60
C TYR A 226 -5.22 -5.77 16.11
N TYR A 227 -4.73 -4.74 16.79
CA TYR A 227 -4.35 -4.84 18.21
C TYR A 227 -5.13 -3.90 19.13
N THR A 228 -5.84 -2.93 18.57
CA THR A 228 -6.59 -1.95 19.34
C THR A 228 -8.10 -2.13 19.18
N LYS A 229 -8.83 -1.99 20.30
CA LYS A 229 -10.30 -2.13 20.35
C LYS A 229 -11.04 -0.80 20.29
N LYS A 230 -10.36 0.31 19.97
CA LYS A 230 -11.03 1.61 19.89
C LYS A 230 -11.71 1.67 18.53
N GLY A 231 -13.05 1.68 18.51
CA GLY A 231 -13.87 1.73 17.28
C GLY A 231 -13.82 3.07 16.51
N ASN A 232 -12.65 3.72 16.47
CA ASN A 232 -12.38 4.97 15.79
C ASN A 232 -11.40 4.73 14.61
N LYS A 233 -11.15 5.78 13.81
CA LYS A 233 -10.13 5.82 12.77
C LYS A 233 -8.77 5.28 13.26
N TYR A 234 -8.13 4.45 12.46
CA TYR A 234 -6.84 3.85 12.76
C TYR A 234 -5.70 4.75 12.29
N ASP A 235 -4.67 4.89 13.12
CA ASP A 235 -3.65 5.92 12.91
C ASP A 235 -2.87 5.71 11.62
N LEU A 236 -2.65 4.46 11.19
CA LEU A 236 -1.91 4.16 9.96
C LEU A 236 -2.76 4.35 8.69
N GLU A 237 -4.08 4.18 8.76
CA GLU A 237 -4.98 4.41 7.63
C GLU A 237 -5.05 5.89 7.22
N GLU A 238 -4.78 6.81 8.15
CA GLU A 238 -4.76 8.24 7.85
C GLU A 238 -3.61 8.60 6.90
N PRO A 239 -3.83 9.52 5.94
CA PRO A 239 -2.83 9.86 4.94
C PRO A 239 -1.48 10.29 5.53
N ASN A 240 -0.37 9.83 4.93
CA ASN A 240 0.98 10.24 5.31
C ASN A 240 1.28 11.71 4.92
N PHE A 241 2.53 12.16 5.13
CA PHE A 241 2.97 13.52 4.83
C PHE A 241 2.97 13.88 3.32
N PHE A 242 2.74 12.93 2.43
CA PHE A 242 2.46 13.16 1.00
C PHE A 242 0.96 13.14 0.67
N GLY A 243 0.10 12.70 1.59
CA GLY A 243 -1.34 12.56 1.36
C GLY A 243 -1.76 11.17 0.88
N LEU A 244 -0.91 10.16 1.06
CA LEU A 244 -1.17 8.77 0.66
C LEU A 244 -1.59 7.90 1.84
N SER A 245 -2.57 7.03 1.62
CA SER A 245 -2.88 5.88 2.47
C SER A 245 -2.00 4.71 1.99
N ILE A 246 -0.87 4.46 2.65
CA ILE A 246 0.18 3.53 2.20
C ILE A 246 0.78 2.75 3.37
N ALA A 247 1.06 1.47 3.16
CA ALA A 247 1.68 0.57 4.15
C ALA A 247 1.00 0.67 5.53
N TYR A 248 -0.33 0.54 5.52
CA TYR A 248 -1.15 0.79 6.70
C TYR A 248 -1.80 -0.46 7.27
N ASP A 249 -1.80 -1.55 6.52
CA ASP A 249 -2.49 -2.79 6.83
C ASP A 249 -1.61 -3.98 6.37
N PRO A 250 -1.08 -4.79 7.31
CA PRO A 250 -0.22 -5.94 7.01
C PRO A 250 -0.84 -6.99 6.07
N TYR A 251 -2.17 -7.04 5.95
CA TYR A 251 -2.87 -7.92 5.01
C TYR A 251 -2.89 -7.39 3.57
N LYS A 252 -2.59 -6.11 3.37
CA LYS A 252 -2.65 -5.46 2.06
C LYS A 252 -1.27 -5.37 1.43
N MET A 253 -0.94 -6.40 0.66
CA MET A 253 0.31 -6.49 -0.08
C MET A 253 0.21 -5.67 -1.37
N GLU A 254 1.00 -4.61 -1.48
CA GLU A 254 0.98 -3.72 -2.64
C GLU A 254 1.98 -4.20 -3.70
N ILE A 255 1.46 -4.44 -4.91
CA ILE A 255 2.22 -4.85 -6.09
C ILE A 255 3.05 -3.66 -6.60
N ILE A 256 4.33 -3.91 -6.87
CA ILE A 256 5.25 -2.93 -7.46
C ILE A 256 5.73 -3.34 -8.86
N GLU A 257 6.23 -2.38 -9.63
CA GLU A 257 6.89 -2.64 -10.91
C GLU A 257 8.26 -3.32 -10.67
N ALA A 258 8.41 -4.54 -11.18
CA ALA A 258 9.60 -5.38 -11.10
C ALA A 258 9.61 -6.41 -12.25
N ASP A 259 10.72 -7.13 -12.42
CA ASP A 259 10.85 -8.19 -13.44
C ASP A 259 10.01 -9.44 -13.11
N GLU A 260 9.70 -9.63 -11.82
CA GLU A 260 8.88 -10.72 -11.28
C GLU A 260 7.89 -10.15 -10.27
N LEU A 261 6.76 -10.83 -10.05
CA LEU A 261 5.73 -10.41 -9.11
C LEU A 261 6.32 -10.15 -7.71
N THR A 262 6.29 -8.87 -7.32
CA THR A 262 6.93 -8.39 -6.09
C THR A 262 5.97 -7.52 -5.30
N PHE A 263 5.98 -7.70 -3.98
CA PHE A 263 5.09 -7.02 -3.06
C PHE A 263 5.84 -6.16 -2.03
N LYS A 264 5.14 -5.14 -1.53
CA LYS A 264 5.58 -4.26 -0.44
C LYS A 264 4.40 -3.91 0.47
N GLY A 265 4.70 -3.46 1.69
CA GLY A 265 3.71 -2.85 2.59
C GLY A 265 2.82 -3.81 3.36
N GLY A 266 3.12 -5.11 3.31
CA GLY A 266 2.44 -6.15 4.07
C GLY A 266 3.16 -7.50 3.93
N ASP A 267 2.68 -8.48 4.68
CA ASP A 267 3.12 -9.88 4.65
C ASP A 267 1.94 -10.84 4.51
N GLY A 268 0.79 -10.35 4.04
CA GLY A 268 -0.47 -11.10 3.99
C GLY A 268 -1.06 -11.35 5.38
N GLY A 269 -0.59 -10.61 6.39
CA GLY A 269 -1.01 -10.78 7.78
C GLY A 269 -0.40 -11.98 8.49
N CYS A 270 0.62 -12.63 7.92
CA CYS A 270 1.28 -13.80 8.51
C CYS A 270 1.74 -13.54 9.95
N ASN A 271 2.39 -12.41 10.22
CA ASN A 271 2.86 -12.07 11.57
C ASN A 271 1.71 -11.79 12.55
N ILE A 272 0.62 -11.19 12.06
CA ILE A 272 -0.60 -10.94 12.84
C ILE A 272 -1.25 -12.28 13.23
N CYS A 273 -1.52 -13.15 12.25
CA CYS A 273 -2.10 -14.48 12.43
C CYS A 273 -1.24 -15.38 13.33
N GLY A 274 0.08 -15.29 13.19
CA GLY A 274 1.05 -16.01 14.02
C GLY A 274 1.07 -15.55 15.47
N GLY A 275 0.46 -14.41 15.79
CA GLY A 275 0.41 -13.86 17.15
C GLY A 275 1.74 -13.25 17.60
N PHE A 276 2.56 -12.75 16.68
CA PHE A 276 3.92 -12.27 16.96
C PHE A 276 4.00 -10.84 17.53
N GLY A 277 2.86 -10.33 18.01
CA GLY A 277 2.74 -9.01 18.64
C GLY A 277 2.77 -7.83 17.67
N GLU A 278 2.47 -6.65 18.20
CA GLU A 278 2.35 -5.39 17.45
C GLU A 278 3.59 -5.03 16.64
N PHE A 279 4.79 -5.26 17.19
CA PHE A 279 6.04 -4.85 16.56
C PHE A 279 6.28 -5.61 15.26
N LEU A 280 6.35 -6.96 15.31
CA LEU A 280 6.52 -7.78 14.12
C LEU A 280 5.27 -7.79 13.23
N GLY A 281 4.09 -7.72 13.84
CA GLY A 281 2.82 -7.63 13.14
C GLY A 281 2.76 -6.47 12.14
N TYR A 282 3.35 -5.32 12.47
CA TYR A 282 3.41 -4.16 11.57
C TYR A 282 4.80 -3.91 10.96
N LEU A 283 5.82 -4.72 11.26
CA LEU A 283 7.15 -4.54 10.68
C LEU A 283 7.14 -4.66 9.15
N SER A 284 6.22 -5.46 8.60
CA SER A 284 5.99 -5.61 7.15
C SER A 284 5.48 -4.33 6.47
N CYS A 285 4.89 -3.41 7.25
CA CYS A 285 4.51 -2.07 6.82
C CYS A 285 5.68 -1.07 6.83
N SER A 286 6.89 -1.50 7.20
CA SER A 286 8.09 -0.64 7.08
C SER A 286 8.35 -0.28 5.61
N PRO A 287 8.78 0.97 5.32
CA PRO A 287 9.17 1.37 3.97
C PRO A 287 10.18 0.42 3.33
N TYR A 288 11.10 -0.14 4.13
CA TYR A 288 12.25 -0.87 3.61
C TYR A 288 12.12 -2.39 3.74
N TYR A 289 11.03 -2.90 4.31
CA TYR A 289 10.77 -4.33 4.40
C TYR A 289 10.55 -4.93 3.01
N ILE A 290 11.31 -5.96 2.67
CA ILE A 290 11.16 -6.78 1.47
C ILE A 290 10.52 -8.08 1.94
N GLN A 291 9.28 -8.31 1.54
CA GLN A 291 8.77 -9.66 1.48
C GLN A 291 9.48 -10.35 0.33
N LYS A 292 10.42 -11.26 0.63
CA LYS A 292 10.92 -12.14 -0.44
C LYS A 292 9.69 -12.84 -1.04
N PRO A 293 9.55 -12.91 -2.37
CA PRO A 293 8.44 -13.60 -3.01
C PRO A 293 8.25 -14.95 -2.34
N ILE A 294 7.02 -15.26 -1.93
CA ILE A 294 6.68 -16.54 -1.29
C ILE A 294 6.81 -17.63 -2.38
N GLY A 295 8.03 -18.14 -2.47
CA GLY A 295 8.48 -19.27 -3.30
C GLY A 295 9.80 -19.87 -2.78
N ALA A 296 10.34 -19.35 -1.67
CA ALA A 296 11.59 -19.84 -1.04
C ALA A 296 11.37 -20.65 0.25
N ILE A 297 10.16 -20.69 0.81
CA ILE A 297 9.85 -21.49 2.00
C ILE A 297 8.43 -22.09 1.86
N ASN A 298 8.31 -23.14 1.04
CA ASN A 298 7.29 -24.17 1.27
C ASN A 298 7.88 -25.15 2.30
N ILE A 299 7.63 -24.91 3.59
CA ILE A 299 7.73 -25.97 4.59
C ILE A 299 6.30 -26.42 4.89
N VAL A 300 5.83 -27.30 4.04
CA VAL A 300 4.87 -28.34 4.40
C VAL A 300 5.49 -29.65 3.92
N ASP A 301 5.49 -30.63 4.81
CA ASP A 301 6.09 -31.94 4.64
C ASP A 301 5.90 -32.52 3.22
N ASP A 302 7.02 -32.94 2.61
CA ASP A 302 7.13 -33.88 1.48
C ASP A 302 6.48 -33.59 0.11
N CYS A 303 6.00 -32.37 -0.18
CA CYS A 303 5.60 -32.00 -1.55
C CYS A 303 6.12 -30.60 -1.94
N ILE A 304 7.17 -30.55 -2.78
CA ILE A 304 7.51 -29.34 -3.53
C ILE A 304 6.43 -29.14 -4.59
N VAL A 305 5.43 -28.31 -4.29
CA VAL A 305 4.52 -27.77 -5.30
C VAL A 305 5.19 -26.51 -5.85
N ASN A 306 5.91 -26.66 -6.97
CA ASN A 306 6.48 -25.57 -7.76
C ASN A 306 5.44 -25.08 -8.77
N GLU A 307 4.32 -24.55 -8.31
CA GLU A 307 3.28 -23.99 -9.19
C GLU A 307 2.30 -23.20 -8.30
N TYR A 308 2.69 -21.99 -7.92
CA TYR A 308 1.70 -20.93 -7.77
C TYR A 308 1.72 -20.24 -9.13
N ASP A 309 0.62 -20.33 -9.87
CA ASP A 309 0.41 -19.56 -11.09
C ASP A 309 0.64 -18.07 -10.76
N ASP A 310 1.05 -17.27 -11.74
CA ASP A 310 1.25 -15.80 -11.62
C ASP A 310 -0.09 -15.04 -11.36
N GLU A 311 -1.08 -15.72 -10.79
CA GLU A 311 -2.41 -15.25 -10.45
C GLU A 311 -2.39 -14.38 -9.20
N LEU A 312 -3.09 -13.25 -9.30
CA LEU A 312 -3.19 -12.28 -8.23
C LEU A 312 -4.44 -12.54 -7.38
N ASP A 313 -4.26 -12.52 -6.07
CA ASP A 313 -5.34 -12.68 -5.11
C ASP A 313 -6.01 -11.32 -4.84
N GLY A 314 -7.28 -11.18 -5.23
CA GLY A 314 -8.00 -9.92 -5.09
C GLY A 314 -8.37 -9.50 -3.66
N ASP A 315 -8.20 -10.37 -2.66
CA ASP A 315 -8.43 -10.07 -1.24
C ASP A 315 -7.16 -9.57 -0.53
N PHE A 316 -5.98 -10.02 -0.96
CA PHE A 316 -4.69 -9.67 -0.32
C PHE A 316 -3.77 -8.82 -1.19
N ASN A 317 -3.93 -8.82 -2.51
CA ASN A 317 -3.09 -8.06 -3.45
C ASN A 317 -3.78 -6.76 -3.86
N PHE A 318 -3.00 -5.69 -3.83
CA PHE A 318 -3.47 -4.34 -4.14
C PHE A 318 -2.43 -3.65 -5.01
N TYR A 319 -2.81 -2.56 -5.66
CA TYR A 319 -1.86 -1.74 -6.39
C TYR A 319 -2.21 -0.26 -6.28
N ARG A 320 -1.28 0.60 -6.67
CA ARG A 320 -1.57 2.02 -6.88
C ARG A 320 -1.00 2.47 -8.20
N ARG A 321 -1.68 3.41 -8.83
CA ARG A 321 -1.22 3.99 -10.09
C ARG A 321 -0.38 5.23 -9.85
N ILE A 322 0.67 5.37 -10.65
CA ILE A 322 1.48 6.58 -10.72
C ILE A 322 1.55 7.10 -12.15
N ILE A 323 1.82 8.39 -12.26
CA ILE A 323 2.24 9.04 -13.50
C ILE A 323 3.58 9.72 -13.22
N ARG A 324 4.65 9.23 -13.84
CA ARG A 324 5.97 9.86 -13.79
C ARG A 324 5.91 11.15 -14.61
N ILE A 325 6.25 12.29 -14.01
CA ILE A 325 6.21 13.57 -14.71
C ILE A 325 7.49 13.69 -15.52
N GLU A 326 7.37 13.36 -16.80
CA GLU A 326 8.43 13.54 -17.80
C GLU A 326 8.40 14.97 -18.38
N GLU A 327 9.52 15.34 -19.03
CA GLU A 327 9.81 16.69 -19.52
C GLU A 327 8.72 17.29 -20.41
#